data_AF-A0A8H7AVH9-F1
#
_entry.id   AF-A0A8H7AVH9-F1
#
_cell.length_a   1.000
_cell.length_b   1.000
_cell.length_c   1.000
_cell.angle_alpha   90.00
_cell.angle_beta   90.00
_cell.angle_gamma   90.00
#
_symmetry.space_group_name_H-M   'P 1'
#
loop_
_entity.id
_entity.type
_entity.pdbx_description
1 polymer ?
#
loop_
_entity_poly.entity_id
_entity_poly.type
_entity_poly.pdbx_seq_one_letter_code
_entity_poly.pdbx_strand_id
1 'polypeptide(L)'
;MPGMPDPSHEEMVELARKTRELIETIYAHPKFNTAQPERSPKMLWHTGDFARRTFTDYIAPLLPPSMASLKPSIAFADPRCEDPRRGMPGAPPRSDQVVTGEAANAWPEVDKEKYMDAVTRNLMVSMIILDPSGPQVQMMFPGAESGFDFGEEIREMARKVKE
;
A
#
# COMPACT_ATOMS: atom_id res chain seq x y z
N MET A 1 20.87 3.27 13.68
CA MET A 1 21.84 3.92 12.77
C MET A 1 21.89 5.41 13.11
N PRO A 2 23.00 5.96 13.64
CA PRO A 2 23.09 7.38 13.94
C PRO A 2 23.47 8.16 12.67
N GLY A 3 22.64 9.13 12.26
CA GLY A 3 23.02 10.13 11.25
C GLY A 3 22.08 10.32 10.04
N MET A 4 20.96 9.60 9.94
CA MET A 4 19.99 9.90 8.87
C MET A 4 19.10 11.08 9.28
N PRO A 5 18.99 12.14 8.44
CA PRO A 5 18.08 13.25 8.71
C PRO A 5 16.65 12.75 8.81
N ASP A 6 15.83 13.47 9.58
CA ASP A 6 14.40 13.21 9.67
C ASP A 6 13.78 13.30 8.27
N PRO A 7 12.92 12.33 7.89
CA PRO A 7 12.22 12.42 6.62
C PRO A 7 11.37 13.69 6.60
N SER A 8 11.48 14.43 5.51
CA SER A 8 10.65 15.58 5.25
C SER A 8 9.19 15.18 5.04
N HIS A 9 8.29 16.11 5.28
CA HIS A 9 6.86 15.95 4.98
C HIS A 9 6.60 15.64 3.49
N GLU A 10 7.41 16.20 2.60
CA GLU A 10 7.34 15.96 1.16
C GLU A 10 7.71 14.51 0.82
N GLU A 11 8.78 13.97 1.42
CA GLU A 11 9.15 12.57 1.26
C GLU A 11 8.05 11.61 1.75
N MET A 12 7.41 11.91 2.88
CA MET A 12 6.31 11.10 3.41
C MET A 12 5.07 11.13 2.49
N VAL A 13 4.72 12.30 1.94
CA VAL A 13 3.61 12.46 0.99
C VAL A 13 3.91 11.73 -0.31
N GLU A 14 5.13 11.87 -0.83
CA GLU A 14 5.51 11.23 -2.07
C GLU A 14 5.54 9.70 -1.94
N LEU A 15 6.06 9.18 -0.83
CA LEU A 15 6.01 7.75 -0.51
C LEU A 15 4.56 7.27 -0.50
N ALA A 16 3.66 8.00 0.17
CA ALA A 16 2.25 7.66 0.20
C ALA A 16 1.61 7.66 -1.19
N ARG A 17 1.88 8.68 -2.00
CA ARG A 17 1.33 8.79 -3.36
C ARG A 17 1.81 7.64 -4.24
N LYS A 18 3.12 7.38 -4.30
CA LYS A 18 3.70 6.29 -5.08
C LYS A 18 3.15 4.93 -4.64
N THR A 19 3.08 4.67 -3.34
CA THR A 19 2.53 3.41 -2.82
C THR A 19 1.05 3.28 -3.12
N ARG A 20 0.26 4.35 -2.96
CA ARG A 20 -1.15 4.35 -3.33
C ARG A 20 -1.35 3.98 -4.80
N GLU A 21 -0.66 4.70 -5.69
CA GLU A 21 -0.80 4.49 -7.14
C GLU A 21 -0.46 3.03 -7.49
N LEU A 22 0.63 2.47 -6.92
CA LEU A 22 0.99 1.06 -7.10
C LEU A 22 -0.12 0.10 -6.65
N ILE A 23 -0.70 0.32 -5.47
CA ILE A 23 -1.76 -0.57 -4.97
C ILE A 23 -3.00 -0.45 -5.88
N GLU A 24 -3.39 0.76 -6.29
CA GLU A 24 -4.53 0.95 -7.19
C GLU A 24 -4.30 0.23 -8.53
N THR A 25 -3.09 0.29 -9.10
CA THR A 25 -2.73 -0.47 -10.31
C THR A 25 -2.77 -1.99 -10.11
N ILE A 26 -2.27 -2.50 -8.97
CA ILE A 26 -2.32 -3.95 -8.67
C ILE A 26 -3.76 -4.46 -8.64
N TYR A 27 -4.67 -3.70 -8.01
CA TYR A 27 -6.06 -4.10 -7.87
C TYR A 27 -6.90 -3.85 -9.13
N ALA A 28 -6.42 -3.01 -10.04
CA ALA A 28 -6.98 -2.85 -11.38
C ALA A 28 -6.57 -3.97 -12.36
N HIS A 29 -5.61 -4.83 -11.97
CA HIS A 29 -5.16 -5.93 -12.81
C HIS A 29 -6.33 -6.86 -13.20
N PRO A 30 -6.47 -7.27 -14.47
CA PRO A 30 -7.64 -8.02 -14.94
C PRO A 30 -7.82 -9.40 -14.29
N LYS A 31 -6.73 -9.98 -13.74
CA LYS A 31 -6.77 -11.24 -12.97
C LYS A 31 -7.03 -11.03 -11.47
N PHE A 32 -7.12 -9.79 -11.00
CA PHE A 32 -7.48 -9.51 -9.62
C PHE A 32 -8.99 -9.65 -9.45
N ASN A 33 -9.41 -10.58 -8.60
CA ASN A 33 -10.82 -10.77 -8.30
C ASN A 33 -11.22 -9.92 -7.10
N THR A 34 -11.74 -8.72 -7.34
CA THR A 34 -12.14 -7.79 -6.27
C THR A 34 -13.31 -8.30 -5.40
N ALA A 35 -14.15 -9.18 -5.94
CA ALA A 35 -15.26 -9.77 -5.20
C ALA A 35 -14.80 -10.91 -4.27
N GLN A 36 -13.82 -11.70 -4.73
CA GLN A 36 -13.24 -12.85 -4.03
C GLN A 36 -11.71 -12.84 -4.19
N PRO A 37 -10.99 -11.96 -3.46
CA PRO A 37 -9.57 -11.73 -3.66
C PRO A 37 -8.70 -12.96 -3.46
N GLU A 38 -9.12 -13.87 -2.59
CA GLU A 38 -8.49 -15.18 -2.36
C GLU A 38 -8.50 -16.11 -3.59
N ARG A 39 -9.36 -15.82 -4.58
CA ARG A 39 -9.38 -16.54 -5.86
C ARG A 39 -8.49 -15.90 -6.92
N SER A 40 -7.89 -14.75 -6.65
CA SER A 40 -6.89 -14.15 -7.53
C SER A 40 -5.63 -15.02 -7.55
N PRO A 41 -4.78 -14.92 -8.58
CA PRO A 41 -3.45 -15.53 -8.56
C PRO A 41 -2.73 -15.19 -7.26
N LYS A 42 -2.16 -16.21 -6.60
CA LYS A 42 -1.58 -16.06 -5.25
C LYS A 42 -0.57 -14.93 -5.17
N MET A 43 0.32 -14.84 -6.17
CA MET A 43 1.32 -13.76 -6.27
C MET A 43 0.67 -12.39 -6.31
N LEU A 44 -0.34 -12.22 -7.15
CA LEU A 44 -1.05 -10.96 -7.31
C LEU A 44 -1.77 -10.55 -6.01
N TRP A 45 -2.48 -11.48 -5.38
CA TRP A 45 -3.17 -11.24 -4.11
C TRP A 45 -2.19 -10.91 -2.98
N HIS A 46 -1.16 -11.73 -2.77
CA HIS A 46 -0.23 -11.55 -1.66
C HIS A 46 0.59 -10.26 -1.80
N THR A 47 1.04 -9.92 -3.00
CA THR A 47 1.72 -8.65 -3.25
C THR A 47 0.80 -7.47 -3.00
N GLY A 48 -0.45 -7.53 -3.48
CA GLY A 48 -1.45 -6.48 -3.25
C GLY A 48 -1.80 -6.29 -1.78
N ASP A 49 -1.96 -7.38 -1.01
CA ASP A 49 -2.23 -7.30 0.43
C ASP A 49 -0.99 -6.79 1.20
N PHE A 50 0.21 -7.22 0.82
CA PHE A 50 1.44 -6.75 1.46
C PHE A 50 1.67 -5.25 1.24
N ALA A 51 1.46 -4.75 0.03
CA ALA A 51 1.52 -3.32 -0.28
C ALA A 51 0.43 -2.52 0.48
N ARG A 52 -0.80 -3.04 0.53
CA ARG A 52 -1.92 -2.42 1.29
C ARG A 52 -1.63 -2.32 2.78
N ARG A 53 -1.10 -3.38 3.40
CA ARG A 53 -0.70 -3.37 4.82
C ARG A 53 0.47 -2.42 5.07
N THR A 54 1.43 -2.38 4.15
CA THR A 54 2.53 -1.41 4.21
C THR A 54 1.98 0.02 4.24
N PHE A 55 1.01 0.35 3.40
CA PHE A 55 0.35 1.65 3.45
C PHE A 55 -0.38 1.87 4.78
N THR A 56 -1.23 0.92 5.18
CA THR A 56 -2.14 1.10 6.33
C THR A 56 -1.40 1.19 7.66
N ASP A 57 -0.42 0.32 7.87
CA ASP A 57 0.22 0.12 9.17
C ASP A 57 1.47 1.00 9.33
N TYR A 58 2.12 1.38 8.23
CA TYR A 58 3.39 2.11 8.24
C TYR A 58 3.31 3.51 7.62
N ILE A 59 2.60 3.71 6.51
CA ILE A 59 2.56 5.03 5.87
C ILE A 59 1.47 5.91 6.47
N ALA A 60 0.24 5.39 6.61
CA ALA A 60 -0.90 6.17 7.07
C ALA A 60 -0.68 6.83 8.45
N PRO A 61 0.00 6.22 9.43
CA PRO A 61 0.29 6.87 10.71
C PRO A 61 1.30 8.03 10.62
N LEU A 62 2.03 8.17 9.52
CA LEU A 62 2.99 9.25 9.28
C LEU A 62 2.33 10.50 8.66
N LEU A 63 1.05 10.42 8.28
CA LEU A 63 0.35 11.48 7.56
C LEU A 63 -0.69 12.17 8.46
N PRO A 64 -0.94 13.47 8.24
CA PRO A 64 -2.07 14.17 8.85
C PRO A 64 -3.40 13.50 8.48
N PRO A 65 -4.41 13.52 9.39
CA PRO A 65 -5.75 13.02 9.09
C PRO A 65 -6.41 13.66 7.86
N SER A 66 -6.12 14.93 7.55
CA SER A 66 -6.64 15.64 6.39
C SER A 66 -6.18 15.04 5.05
N MET A 67 -5.07 14.30 5.06
CA MET A 67 -4.56 13.55 3.91
C MET A 67 -5.20 12.17 3.76
N ALA A 68 -6.36 11.93 4.36
CA ALA A 68 -7.12 10.69 4.19
C ALA A 68 -7.41 10.36 2.71
N SER A 69 -7.43 11.36 1.81
CA SER A 69 -7.56 11.15 0.36
C SER A 69 -6.36 10.43 -0.27
N LEU A 70 -5.19 10.41 0.38
CA LEU A 70 -4.03 9.62 -0.04
C LEU A 70 -4.15 8.14 0.34
N LYS A 71 -5.11 7.77 1.20
CA LYS A 71 -5.41 6.36 1.44
C LYS A 71 -5.87 5.74 0.13
N PRO A 72 -5.36 4.56 -0.26
CA PRO A 72 -5.84 3.87 -1.45
C PRO A 72 -7.36 3.72 -1.37
N SER A 73 -8.05 4.00 -2.48
CA SER A 73 -9.52 3.94 -2.59
C SER A 73 -10.13 2.55 -2.33
N ILE A 74 -9.30 1.57 -2.01
CA ILE A 74 -9.51 0.13 -2.05
C ILE A 74 -10.21 -0.38 -0.77
N ALA A 75 -11.05 0.45 -0.15
CA ALA A 75 -12.11 0.00 0.74
C ALA A 75 -13.08 -1.01 0.05
N PHE A 76 -12.89 -1.30 -1.24
CA PHE A 76 -13.73 -2.17 -2.05
C PHE A 76 -13.21 -3.59 -2.30
N ALA A 77 -12.00 -3.99 -1.88
CA ALA A 77 -11.42 -5.26 -2.33
C ALA A 77 -10.94 -6.22 -1.24
N ASP A 78 -11.46 -6.12 -0.01
CA ASP A 78 -11.37 -7.20 0.97
C ASP A 78 -12.79 -7.55 1.46
N PRO A 79 -13.38 -8.69 1.07
CA PRO A 79 -14.68 -9.13 1.58
C PRO A 79 -14.65 -9.52 3.06
N ARG A 80 -13.47 -9.60 3.71
CA ARG A 80 -13.31 -9.77 5.16
C ARG A 80 -13.04 -8.46 5.89
N CYS A 81 -12.72 -7.40 5.16
CA CYS A 81 -12.76 -6.06 5.69
C CYS A 81 -14.22 -5.63 5.58
N GLU A 82 -15.01 -5.94 6.59
CA GLU A 82 -16.33 -5.31 6.76
C GLU A 82 -16.11 -3.80 6.83
N ASP A 83 -16.19 -3.13 5.67
CA ASP A 83 -16.70 -1.78 5.65
C ASP A 83 -18.24 -1.92 5.66
N PRO A 84 -18.91 -1.65 6.80
CA PRO A 84 -20.37 -1.71 6.89
C PRO A 84 -21.09 -0.73 5.96
N ARG A 85 -20.37 0.09 5.17
CA ARG A 85 -20.91 1.03 4.18
C ARG A 85 -20.66 0.63 2.71
N ARG A 86 -20.13 -0.57 2.43
CA ARG A 86 -19.97 -1.09 1.06
C ARG A 86 -21.35 -1.17 0.38
N GLY A 87 -21.66 -0.17 -0.46
CA GLY A 87 -22.90 -0.11 -1.25
C GLY A 87 -23.71 1.18 -1.18
N MET A 88 -23.33 2.17 -0.36
CA MET A 88 -24.08 3.43 -0.25
C MET A 88 -23.41 4.58 -1.04
N PRO A 89 -24.14 5.34 -1.88
CA PRO A 89 -23.62 6.56 -2.50
C PRO A 89 -23.27 7.58 -1.40
N GLY A 90 -21.99 7.99 -1.32
CA GLY A 90 -21.53 9.02 -0.38
C GLY A 90 -21.02 8.54 0.97
N ALA A 91 -20.57 7.28 1.10
CA ALA A 91 -19.98 6.78 2.35
C ALA A 91 -18.74 7.61 2.78
N PRO A 92 -18.75 8.27 3.96
CA PRO A 92 -17.59 8.98 4.48
C PRO A 92 -16.53 8.02 5.03
N PRO A 93 -15.25 8.43 5.19
CA PRO A 93 -14.23 7.58 5.82
C PRO A 93 -14.61 7.24 7.27
N ARG A 94 -14.10 6.11 7.77
CA ARG A 94 -14.23 5.66 9.17
C ARG A 94 -14.00 6.84 10.13
N SER A 95 -14.99 7.11 10.98
CA SER A 95 -14.91 8.13 12.02
C SER A 95 -14.87 7.43 13.37
N ASP A 96 -13.69 7.45 13.96
CA ASP A 96 -13.54 7.36 15.41
C ASP A 96 -13.09 8.72 15.94
N GLN A 97 -12.51 9.56 15.07
CA GLN A 97 -12.39 11.00 15.26
C GLN A 97 -12.55 11.66 13.90
N VAL A 98 -13.66 12.36 13.67
CA VAL A 98 -13.66 13.39 12.62
C VAL A 98 -12.73 14.47 13.15
N VAL A 99 -11.44 14.35 12.85
CA VAL A 99 -10.46 15.37 13.22
C VAL A 99 -10.74 16.55 12.29
N THR A 100 -11.27 17.64 12.84
CA THR A 100 -11.61 18.86 12.10
C THR A 100 -10.67 20.00 12.48
N GLY A 101 -10.56 20.99 11.61
CA GLY A 101 -9.77 22.20 11.91
C GLY A 101 -8.27 21.93 11.96
N GLU A 102 -7.55 22.64 12.83
CA GLU A 102 -6.08 22.59 12.92
C GLU A 102 -5.54 21.18 13.21
N ALA A 103 -6.23 20.40 14.05
CA ALA A 103 -5.84 19.03 14.36
C ALA A 103 -5.88 18.09 13.14
N ALA A 104 -6.71 18.38 12.14
CA ALA A 104 -6.78 17.58 10.92
C ALA A 104 -5.54 17.76 10.06
N ASN A 105 -4.96 18.96 10.11
CA ASN A 105 -3.79 19.36 9.33
C ASN A 105 -2.48 19.22 10.12
N ALA A 106 -2.57 18.89 11.41
CA ALA A 106 -1.42 18.68 12.25
C ALA A 106 -0.66 17.43 11.80
N TRP A 107 0.65 17.59 11.60
CA TRP A 107 1.54 16.48 11.33
C TRP A 107 1.76 15.67 12.61
N PRO A 108 1.73 14.33 12.52
CA PRO A 108 2.14 13.49 13.63
C PRO A 108 3.64 13.70 13.92
N GLU A 109 4.08 13.29 15.11
CA GLU A 109 5.51 13.24 15.42
C GLU A 109 6.23 12.31 14.45
N VAL A 110 7.42 12.72 13.99
CA VAL A 110 8.17 11.98 12.97
C VAL A 110 8.71 10.67 13.56
N ASP A 111 8.06 9.57 13.18
CA ASP A 111 8.51 8.22 13.50
C ASP A 111 9.43 7.69 12.38
N LYS A 112 10.73 7.86 12.58
CA LYS A 112 11.77 7.43 11.62
C LYS A 112 11.78 5.93 11.39
N GLU A 113 11.55 5.14 12.44
CA GLU A 113 11.59 3.68 12.32
C GLU A 113 10.47 3.21 11.42
N LYS A 114 9.26 3.76 11.63
CA LYS A 114 8.10 3.47 10.80
C LYS A 114 8.28 3.95 9.35
N TYR A 115 8.89 5.11 9.12
CA TYR A 115 9.24 5.56 7.77
C TYR A 115 10.22 4.62 7.07
N MET A 116 11.30 4.23 7.76
CA MET A 116 12.30 3.31 7.21
C MET A 116 11.73 1.91 6.92
N ASP A 117 10.84 1.42 7.79
CA ASP A 117 10.11 0.18 7.56
C ASP A 117 9.21 0.29 6.33
N ALA A 118 8.50 1.40 6.14
CA ALA A 118 7.68 1.64 4.96
C ALA A 118 8.51 1.61 3.67
N VAL A 119 9.66 2.31 3.63
CA VAL A 119 10.59 2.32 2.49
C VAL A 119 11.10 0.90 2.21
N THR A 120 11.54 0.19 3.24
CA THR A 120 12.10 -1.16 3.09
C THR A 120 11.05 -2.16 2.60
N ARG A 121 9.80 -2.06 3.09
CA ARG A 121 8.68 -2.89 2.63
C ARG A 121 8.29 -2.58 1.20
N ASN A 122 8.26 -1.31 0.80
CA ASN A 122 8.04 -0.91 -0.58
C ASN A 122 9.13 -1.45 -1.52
N LEU A 123 10.40 -1.44 -1.09
CA LEU A 123 11.48 -2.09 -1.82
C LEU A 123 11.22 -3.59 -2.01
N MET A 124 10.77 -4.29 -0.96
CA MET A 124 10.39 -5.71 -1.07
C MET A 124 9.22 -5.91 -2.04
N VAL A 125 8.17 -5.09 -1.98
CA VAL A 125 7.06 -5.13 -2.95
C VAL A 125 7.60 -5.00 -4.38
N SER A 126 8.47 -4.03 -4.63
CA SER A 126 9.08 -3.83 -5.95
C SER A 126 9.93 -5.02 -6.38
N MET A 127 10.69 -5.64 -5.47
CA MET A 127 11.47 -6.85 -5.78
C MET A 127 10.56 -8.02 -6.18
N ILE A 128 9.46 -8.23 -5.47
CA ILE A 128 8.48 -9.29 -5.77
C ILE A 128 7.88 -9.11 -7.17
N ILE A 129 7.57 -7.87 -7.55
CA ILE A 129 6.95 -7.55 -8.85
C ILE A 129 7.95 -7.68 -10.00
N LEU A 130 9.18 -7.18 -9.80
CA LEU A 130 10.18 -7.09 -10.85
C LEU A 130 10.92 -8.42 -11.09
N ASP A 131 11.06 -9.24 -10.06
CA ASP A 131 11.68 -10.57 -10.11
C ASP A 131 10.84 -11.63 -9.36
N PRO A 132 9.64 -11.98 -9.85
CA PRO A 132 8.73 -12.92 -9.20
C PRO A 132 9.24 -14.36 -9.13
N SER A 133 10.27 -14.69 -9.94
CA SER A 133 10.94 -16.00 -9.93
C SER A 133 12.17 -16.03 -9.04
N GLY A 134 12.54 -14.89 -8.43
CA GLY A 134 13.75 -14.77 -7.62
C GLY A 134 13.74 -15.71 -6.41
N PRO A 135 14.91 -16.23 -5.99
CA PRO A 135 15.00 -17.17 -4.88
C PRO A 135 14.43 -16.60 -3.57
N GLN A 136 14.59 -15.29 -3.34
CA GLN A 136 14.03 -14.63 -2.15
C GLN A 136 12.49 -14.61 -2.16
N VAL A 137 11.88 -14.38 -3.32
CA VAL A 137 10.43 -14.39 -3.49
C VAL A 137 9.87 -15.80 -3.26
N GLN A 138 10.54 -16.82 -3.79
CA GLN A 138 10.17 -18.22 -3.58
C GLN A 138 10.28 -18.67 -2.12
N MET A 139 11.22 -18.10 -1.36
CA MET A 139 11.31 -18.32 0.09
C MET A 139 10.20 -17.60 0.87
N MET A 140 9.80 -16.39 0.44
CA MET A 140 8.74 -15.61 1.07
C MET A 140 7.33 -16.14 0.77
N PHE A 141 7.14 -16.72 -0.42
CA PHE A 141 5.86 -17.25 -0.88
C PHE A 141 6.00 -18.70 -1.35
N PRO A 142 6.26 -19.65 -0.44
CA PRO A 142 6.41 -21.06 -0.79
C PRO A 142 5.11 -21.58 -1.44
N GLY A 143 5.21 -22.07 -2.68
CA GLY A 143 4.07 -22.59 -3.44
C GLY A 143 3.21 -21.53 -4.13
N ALA A 144 3.68 -20.28 -4.22
CA ALA A 144 3.16 -19.32 -5.17
C ALA A 144 3.68 -19.61 -6.59
N GLU A 145 2.93 -19.19 -7.60
CA GLU A 145 3.29 -19.39 -9.00
C GLU A 145 4.64 -18.73 -9.30
N SER A 146 5.65 -19.52 -9.64
CA SER A 146 6.92 -18.98 -10.11
C SER A 146 6.71 -18.27 -11.45
N GLY A 147 7.23 -17.04 -11.56
CA GLY A 147 7.18 -16.27 -12.80
C GLY A 147 5.83 -15.65 -13.14
N PHE A 148 4.98 -15.36 -12.15
CA PHE A 148 3.73 -14.64 -12.41
C PHE A 148 4.00 -13.32 -13.14
N ASP A 149 3.31 -13.12 -14.28
CA ASP A 149 3.39 -11.87 -15.03
C ASP A 149 2.41 -10.84 -14.47
N PHE A 150 2.97 -9.81 -13.83
CA PHE A 150 2.23 -8.65 -13.31
C PHE A 150 1.82 -7.65 -14.42
N GLY A 151 2.36 -7.78 -15.64
CA GLY A 151 2.17 -6.78 -16.69
C GLY A 151 3.03 -5.53 -16.49
N GLU A 152 3.30 -4.80 -17.58
CA GLU A 152 4.27 -3.70 -17.57
C GLU A 152 3.82 -2.50 -16.74
N GLU A 153 2.52 -2.19 -16.69
CA GLU A 153 2.00 -1.07 -15.91
C GLU A 153 2.34 -1.21 -14.42
N ILE A 154 2.12 -2.39 -13.83
CA ILE A 154 2.48 -2.66 -12.43
C ILE A 154 4.00 -2.64 -12.25
N ARG A 155 4.77 -3.13 -13.22
CA ARG A 155 6.24 -3.11 -13.18
C ARG A 155 6.80 -1.68 -13.21
N GLU A 156 6.24 -0.80 -14.02
CA GLU A 156 6.62 0.62 -14.04
C GLU A 156 6.33 1.30 -12.70
N MET A 157 5.17 1.04 -12.11
CA MET A 157 4.83 1.56 -10.78
C MET A 157 5.78 1.02 -9.70
N ALA A 158 6.15 -0.26 -9.78
CA ALA A 158 7.14 -0.85 -8.89
C ALA A 158 8.54 -0.21 -9.02
N ARG A 159 8.95 0.21 -10.23
CA ARG A 159 10.22 0.95 -10.40
C ARG A 159 10.15 2.32 -9.71
N LYS A 160 9.06 3.07 -9.88
CA LYS A 160 8.87 4.39 -9.25
C LYS A 160 8.89 4.35 -7.73
N VAL A 161 8.31 3.31 -7.14
CA VAL A 161 8.26 3.10 -5.68
C VAL A 161 9.61 2.70 -5.08
N LYS A 162 10.53 2.19 -5.91
CA LYS A 162 11.90 1.83 -5.51
C LYS A 162 12.87 3.04 -5.52
N GLU A 163 12.55 4.07 -6.29
CA GLU A 163 13.31 5.33 -6.43
C GLU A 163 13.05 6.31 -5.29
#